data_AF-A0A2R8AVV4-F1
#
_entry.id   AF-A0A2R8AVV4-F1
#
_cell.length_a   1.000
_cell.length_b   1.000
_cell.length_c   1.000
_cell.angle_alpha   90.00
_cell.angle_beta   90.00
_cell.angle_gamma   90.00
#
_symmetry.space_group_name_H-M   'P 1'
#
loop_
_entity.id
_entity.type
_entity.pdbx_description
1 polymer ?
#
loop_
_entity_poly.entity_id
_entity_poly.type
_entity_poly.pdbx_seq_one_letter_code
_entity_poly.pdbx_strand_id
1 'polypeptide(L)'
;MTNRKQKSPQQEANRLSIMLRHVPGEDRFPVDVEALAREVSRNNADPIGKIVGGELPGLEGMLRPHRKRPEWHIVYNDAPRYRGRVRFTIAHEFGHYQLQRPVLSDRNYKNGTL
;
A
#
# COMPACT_ATOMS: atom_id res chain seq x y z
N MET A 1 2.65 -14.89 -21.92
CA MET A 1 1.84 -13.82 -21.29
C MET A 1 0.98 -14.46 -20.22
N THR A 2 1.37 -14.39 -18.95
CA THR A 2 0.58 -14.98 -17.87
C THR A 2 -0.67 -14.13 -17.67
N ASN A 3 -1.84 -14.67 -18.04
CA ASN A 3 -3.13 -14.09 -17.73
C ASN A 3 -3.33 -14.13 -16.19
N ARG A 4 -2.77 -13.14 -15.47
CA ARG A 4 -3.05 -12.98 -14.05
C ARG A 4 -4.52 -12.60 -13.95
N LYS A 5 -5.37 -13.54 -13.52
CA LYS A 5 -6.75 -13.27 -13.16
C LYS A 5 -6.77 -12.06 -12.23
N GLN A 6 -7.32 -10.94 -12.71
CA GLN A 6 -7.34 -9.70 -11.96
C GLN A 6 -8.17 -9.92 -10.70
N LYS A 7 -7.57 -9.73 -9.53
CA LYS A 7 -8.28 -9.87 -8.26
C LYS A 7 -9.28 -8.72 -8.14
N SER A 8 -10.52 -9.02 -7.73
CA SER A 8 -11.46 -7.94 -7.41
C SER A 8 -11.08 -7.26 -6.09
N PRO A 9 -11.42 -5.97 -5.89
CA PRO A 9 -11.23 -5.29 -4.61
C PRO A 9 -11.79 -6.07 -3.42
N GLN A 10 -12.99 -6.65 -3.58
CA GLN A 10 -13.63 -7.45 -2.54
C GLN A 10 -12.84 -8.73 -2.21
N GLN A 11 -12.33 -9.44 -3.23
CA GLN A 11 -11.54 -10.65 -3.02
C GLN A 11 -10.25 -10.36 -2.26
N GLU A 12 -9.55 -9.27 -2.59
CA GLU A 12 -8.31 -8.90 -1.93
C GLU A 12 -8.55 -8.41 -0.49
N ALA A 13 -9.61 -7.63 -0.27
CA ALA A 13 -10.03 -7.24 1.07
C ALA A 13 -10.38 -8.45 1.96
N ASN A 14 -11.10 -9.44 1.40
CA ASN A 14 -11.42 -10.68 2.11
C ASN A 14 -10.15 -11.48 2.46
N ARG A 15 -9.20 -11.60 1.52
CA ARG A 15 -7.92 -12.29 1.74
C ARG A 15 -7.16 -11.67 2.92
N LEU A 16 -7.03 -10.34 2.94
CA LEU A 16 -6.36 -9.61 4.02
C LEU A 16 -7.09 -9.77 5.36
N SER A 17 -8.43 -9.71 5.33
CA SER A 17 -9.26 -9.90 6.53
C SER A 17 -9.12 -11.30 7.12
N ILE A 18 -9.05 -12.33 6.30
CA ILE A 18 -8.80 -13.71 6.73
C ILE A 18 -7.40 -13.83 7.35
N MET A 19 -6.38 -13.25 6.72
CA MET A 19 -5.02 -13.24 7.27
C MET A 19 -4.95 -12.58 8.65
N LEU A 20 -5.63 -11.44 8.83
CA LEU A 20 -5.75 -10.76 10.12
C LEU A 20 -6.50 -11.59 11.19
N ARG A 21 -7.42 -12.45 10.80
CA ARG A 21 -8.08 -13.36 11.75
C ARG A 21 -7.17 -14.49 12.22
N HIS A 22 -6.22 -14.92 11.39
CA HIS A 22 -5.33 -16.03 11.74
C HIS A 22 -4.10 -15.61 12.53
N VAL A 23 -3.60 -14.39 12.33
CA VAL A 23 -2.36 -13.94 12.98
C VAL A 23 -2.66 -13.19 14.29
N PRO A 24 -3.25 -11.98 14.29
CA PRO A 24 -3.62 -11.29 15.53
C PRO A 24 -4.98 -11.73 16.12
N GLY A 25 -5.81 -12.52 15.43
CA GLY A 25 -7.05 -13.04 16.02
C GLY A 25 -8.03 -11.94 16.42
N GLU A 26 -8.51 -11.97 17.67
CA GLU A 26 -9.41 -10.94 18.20
C GLU A 26 -8.71 -9.60 18.46
N ASP A 27 -7.40 -9.61 18.68
CA ASP A 27 -6.58 -8.40 18.89
C ASP A 27 -6.28 -7.64 17.59
N ARG A 28 -6.87 -8.07 16.47
CA ARG A 28 -6.75 -7.41 15.17
C ARG A 28 -7.35 -6.01 15.11
N PHE A 29 -8.12 -5.61 16.12
CA PHE A 29 -8.80 -4.32 16.16
C PHE A 29 -8.24 -3.39 17.24
N PRO A 30 -8.07 -2.08 16.91
CA PRO A 30 -8.19 -1.50 15.58
C PRO A 30 -7.07 -2.00 14.66
N VAL A 31 -7.39 -2.31 13.40
CA VAL A 31 -6.37 -2.79 12.43
C VAL A 31 -5.27 -1.75 12.27
N ASP A 32 -4.04 -2.17 12.55
CA ASP A 32 -2.85 -1.40 12.19
C ASP A 32 -2.61 -1.55 10.67
N VAL A 33 -3.18 -0.60 9.93
CA VAL A 33 -3.13 -0.59 8.46
C VAL A 33 -1.72 -0.32 7.94
N GLU A 34 -0.88 0.39 8.70
CA GLU A 34 0.49 0.66 8.31
C GLU A 34 1.36 -0.58 8.45
N ALA A 35 1.27 -1.25 9.60
CA ALA A 35 1.94 -2.52 9.83
C ALA A 35 1.51 -3.56 8.78
N LEU A 36 0.19 -3.69 8.55
CA LEU A 36 -0.36 -4.60 7.54
C LEU A 36 0.21 -4.31 6.14
N ALA A 37 0.20 -3.05 5.69
CA ALA A 37 0.69 -2.67 4.37
C ALA A 37 2.20 -2.98 4.22
N ARG A 38 3.00 -2.70 5.25
CA ARG A 38 4.44 -3.00 5.25
C ARG A 38 4.69 -4.52 5.25
N GLU A 39 4.01 -5.27 6.09
CA GLU A 39 4.20 -6.72 6.22
C GLU A 39 3.79 -7.48 4.96
N VAL A 40 2.62 -7.17 4.41
CA VAL A 40 2.13 -7.84 3.20
C VAL A 40 3.01 -7.48 2.01
N SER A 41 3.44 -6.22 1.90
CA SER A 41 4.23 -5.78 0.75
C SER A 41 5.65 -6.35 0.73
N ARG A 42 6.25 -6.72 1.88
CA ARG A 42 7.58 -7.37 1.96
C ARG A 42 7.69 -8.66 1.14
N ASN A 43 6.57 -9.32 0.85
CA ASN A 43 6.55 -10.52 -0.01
C ASN A 43 6.65 -10.21 -1.51
N ASN A 44 6.78 -8.94 -1.89
CA ASN A 44 6.96 -8.50 -3.27
C ASN A 44 8.37 -7.93 -3.47
N ALA A 45 8.88 -8.02 -4.70
CA ALA A 45 10.17 -7.43 -5.07
C ALA A 45 10.18 -5.89 -5.00
N ASP A 46 9.00 -5.26 -5.05
CA ASP A 46 8.79 -3.83 -4.96
C ASP A 46 7.95 -3.47 -3.71
N PRO A 47 8.49 -3.59 -2.49
CA PRO A 47 7.71 -3.44 -1.27
C PRO A 47 7.31 -1.98 -0.99
N ILE A 48 6.39 -1.77 -0.04
CA ILE A 48 6.10 -0.44 0.49
C ILE A 48 7.16 -0.09 1.52
N GLY A 49 8.12 0.76 1.13
CA GLY A 49 9.22 1.16 2.01
C GLY A 49 8.86 2.33 2.94
N LYS A 50 7.94 3.19 2.54
CA LYS A 50 7.55 4.38 3.31
C LYS A 50 6.04 4.58 3.29
N ILE A 51 5.49 4.87 4.46
CA ILE A 51 4.16 5.42 4.67
C ILE A 51 4.40 6.70 5.44
N VAL A 52 4.00 7.85 4.90
CA VAL A 52 4.36 9.15 5.47
C VAL A 52 3.32 10.20 5.20
N GLY A 53 3.13 11.06 6.18
CA GLY A 53 2.40 12.30 6.05
C GLY A 53 3.10 13.35 5.20
N GLY A 54 2.34 14.19 4.51
CA GLY A 54 2.86 15.37 3.84
C GLY A 54 1.77 16.28 3.32
N GLU A 55 2.13 17.48 2.86
CA GLU A 55 1.18 18.33 2.16
C GLU A 55 0.89 17.77 0.76
N LEU A 56 -0.37 17.44 0.52
CA LEU A 56 -0.87 17.00 -0.77
C LEU A 56 -2.07 17.88 -1.18
N PRO A 57 -1.85 19.08 -1.73
CA PRO A 57 -2.94 19.97 -2.12
C PRO A 57 -3.90 19.28 -3.09
N GLY A 58 -5.18 19.21 -2.72
CA GLY A 58 -6.24 18.60 -3.55
C GLY A 58 -6.28 17.07 -3.53
N LEU A 59 -5.39 16.38 -2.81
CA LEU A 59 -5.38 14.92 -2.68
C LEU A 59 -5.38 14.52 -1.20
N GLU A 60 -6.08 13.43 -0.89
CA GLU A 60 -6.09 12.82 0.44
C GLU A 60 -4.88 11.88 0.62
N GLY A 61 -4.46 11.20 -0.44
CA GLY A 61 -3.30 10.32 -0.46
C GLY A 61 -2.84 10.02 -1.87
N MET A 62 -1.69 9.36 -1.97
CA MET A 62 -1.08 8.94 -3.21
C MET A 62 -0.10 7.79 -2.98
N LEU A 63 -0.30 6.69 -3.73
CA LEU A 63 0.71 5.68 -3.96
C LEU A 63 1.69 6.13 -5.06
N ARG A 64 2.97 6.26 -4.73
CA ARG A 64 4.01 6.68 -5.69
C ARG A 64 5.26 5.80 -5.64
N PRO A 65 5.97 5.62 -6.75
CA PRO A 65 7.23 4.89 -6.75
C PRO A 65 8.35 5.71 -6.09
N HIS A 66 9.29 5.02 -5.45
CA HIS A 66 10.54 5.62 -4.98
C HIS A 66 11.39 6.04 -6.18
N ARG A 67 12.05 7.22 -6.12
CA ARG A 67 12.74 7.78 -7.30
C ARG A 67 13.91 6.97 -7.82
N LYS A 68 14.59 6.19 -6.97
CA LYS A 68 15.88 5.55 -7.29
C LYS A 68 15.94 4.02 -7.20
N ARG A 69 14.87 3.35 -6.73
CA ARG A 69 14.88 1.89 -6.54
C ARG A 69 13.46 1.31 -6.59
N PRO A 70 13.30 0.01 -6.92
CA PRO A 70 12.00 -0.67 -6.93
C PRO A 70 11.35 -0.73 -5.54
N GLU A 71 10.63 0.32 -5.19
CA GLU A 71 9.97 0.47 -3.90
C GLU A 71 8.79 1.43 -4.08
N TRP A 72 7.73 1.23 -3.30
CA TRP A 72 6.55 2.08 -3.31
C TRP A 72 6.43 2.88 -2.00
N HIS A 73 5.93 4.10 -2.10
CA HIS A 73 5.61 4.98 -0.97
C HIS A 73 4.13 5.28 -0.97
N ILE A 74 3.49 5.14 0.20
CA ILE A 74 2.19 5.73 0.47
C ILE A 74 2.44 7.10 1.10
N VAL A 75 1.93 8.14 0.46
CA VAL A 75 1.89 9.49 1.04
C VAL A 75 0.44 9.78 1.36
N TYR A 76 0.15 10.25 2.56
CA TYR A 76 -1.18 10.74 2.92
C TYR A 76 -1.09 12.21 3.29
N ASN A 77 -2.17 12.95 3.05
CA ASN A 77 -2.24 14.33 3.43
C ASN A 77 -2.26 14.41 4.96
N ASP A 78 -1.39 15.24 5.54
CA ASP A 78 -1.40 15.50 7.00
C ASP A 78 -2.46 16.54 7.41
N ALA A 79 -3.13 17.14 6.43
CA ALA A 79 -4.22 18.09 6.66
C ALA A 79 -5.56 17.54 7.22
N PRO A 80 -5.84 16.22 7.38
CA PRO A 80 -7.10 15.80 7.96
C PRO A 80 -7.01 15.75 9.50
N ARG A 81 -7.90 16.52 10.14
CA ARG A 81 -8.12 16.59 11.60
C ARG A 81 -8.57 15.26 12.25
N TYR A 82 -8.68 14.14 11.52
CA TYR A 82 -9.29 12.90 12.00
C TYR A 82 -8.45 11.64 11.70
N ARG A 83 -8.03 10.93 12.75
CA ARG A 83 -7.27 9.66 12.66
C ARG A 83 -7.96 8.60 11.80
N GLY A 84 -9.30 8.55 11.80
CA GLY A 84 -10.07 7.62 10.98
C GLY A 84 -9.90 7.85 9.47
N ARG A 85 -9.81 9.12 9.04
CA ARG A 85 -9.58 9.48 7.64
C ARG A 85 -8.19 9.08 7.17
N VAL A 86 -7.16 9.35 7.99
CA VAL A 86 -5.78 8.89 7.71
C VAL A 86 -5.73 7.37 7.53
N ARG A 87 -6.33 6.60 8.45
CA ARG A 87 -6.36 5.12 8.34
C ARG A 87 -7.10 4.64 7.09
N PHE A 88 -8.20 5.30 6.72
CA PHE A 88 -8.92 5.00 5.48
C PHE A 88 -8.06 5.28 4.25
N THR A 89 -7.41 6.44 4.19
CA THR A 89 -6.53 6.81 3.08
C THR A 89 -5.39 5.81 2.92
N ILE A 90 -4.69 5.45 4.00
CA ILE A 90 -3.59 4.46 3.94
C ILE A 90 -4.12 3.12 3.44
N ALA A 91 -5.28 2.65 3.92
CA ALA A 91 -5.90 1.42 3.44
C ALA A 91 -6.31 1.50 1.96
N HIS A 92 -6.78 2.66 1.49
CA HIS A 92 -7.15 2.91 0.10
C HIS A 92 -5.92 2.81 -0.82
N GLU A 93 -4.85 3.53 -0.50
CA GLU A 93 -3.59 3.49 -1.25
C GLU A 93 -2.94 2.10 -1.21
N PHE A 94 -3.06 1.38 -0.09
CA PHE A 94 -2.64 -0.01 -0.02
C PHE A 94 -3.48 -0.92 -0.93
N GLY A 95 -4.77 -0.65 -1.09
CA GLY A 95 -5.62 -1.31 -2.09
C GLY A 95 -5.11 -1.10 -3.52
N HIS A 96 -4.73 0.14 -3.87
CA HIS A 96 -4.08 0.44 -5.14
C HIS A 96 -2.77 -0.35 -5.31
N TYR A 97 -1.96 -0.46 -4.26
CA TYR A 97 -0.73 -1.25 -4.29
C TYR A 97 -1.00 -2.73 -4.60
N GLN A 98 -2.02 -3.32 -3.97
CA GLN A 98 -2.32 -4.75 -4.14
C GLN A 98 -2.93 -5.08 -5.52
N LEU A 99 -3.69 -4.16 -6.10
CA LEU A 99 -4.56 -4.44 -7.25
C LEU A 99 -4.12 -3.78 -8.55
N GLN A 100 -3.49 -2.61 -8.46
CA GLN A 100 -3.34 -1.71 -9.61
C GLN A 100 -1.91 -1.23 -9.83
N ARG A 101 -0.96 -1.54 -8.93
CA ARG A 101 0.42 -1.11 -9.13
C ARG A 101 1.05 -1.81 -10.34
N PRO A 102 1.81 -1.10 -11.18
CA PRO A 102 2.77 -1.74 -12.06
C PRO A 102 3.87 -2.38 -11.22
N VAL A 103 4.43 -3.51 -11.66
CA VAL A 103 5.56 -4.12 -10.98
C VAL A 103 6.81 -3.30 -11.28
N LEU A 104 7.45 -2.78 -10.23
CA LEU A 104 8.76 -2.13 -10.36
C LEU A 104 9.87 -3.18 -10.33
N SER A 105 10.92 -2.94 -11.10
CA SER A 105 12.11 -3.78 -11.18
C SER A 105 13.34 -2.92 -11.48
N ASP A 106 14.54 -3.45 -11.31
CA ASP A 106 15.78 -2.72 -11.61
C ASP A 106 15.84 -2.20 -13.06
N ARG A 107 15.10 -2.84 -13.97
CA ARG A 107 14.98 -2.39 -15.37
C ARG A 107 14.35 -1.00 -15.49
N ASN A 108 13.45 -0.66 -14.57
CA ASN A 108 12.80 0.65 -14.52
C ASN A 108 13.77 1.74 -14.01
N TYR A 109 14.90 1.37 -13.41
CA TYR A 109 15.85 2.29 -12.77
C TYR A 109 17.24 2.25 -13.40
N LYS A 110 17.37 1.77 -14.64
CA LYS A 110 18.67 1.61 -15.32
C LYS A 110 19.53 2.87 -15.35
N ASN A 111 18.90 4.04 -15.34
CA ASN A 111 19.57 5.35 -15.37
C ASN A 111 19.73 5.97 -13.97
N GLY A 112 19.49 5.22 -12.90
CA GLY A 112 19.55 5.69 -11.51
C GLY A 112 18.29 6.42 -11.04
N THR A 113 17.33 6.66 -11.93
CA THR A 113 15.99 7.15 -11.62
C THR A 113 14.92 6.40 -12.39
N LEU A 114 13.70 6.41 -11.86
CA LEU A 114 12.50 6.00 -12.61
C LEU A 114 12.27 6.91 -13.82
#